data_AF-A0A1M6J601-F1
#
_entry.id   AF-A0A1M6J601-F1
#
_cell.length_a   1.000
_cell.length_b   1.000
_cell.length_c   1.000
_cell.angle_alpha   90.00
_cell.angle_beta   90.00
_cell.angle_gamma   90.00
#
_symmetry.space_group_name_H-M   'P 1'
#
loop_
_entity.id
_entity.type
_entity.pdbx_description
1 polymer ?
#
loop_
_entity_poly.entity_id
_entity_poly.type
_entity_poly.pdbx_seq_one_letter_code
_entity_poly.pdbx_strand_id
1 'polypeptide(L)'
;MDKNSYIKELTKNLSSLPKEEKEDVLREIEQNINDALAAGENEADILYRLGNPKMLAKAYMGDYYIKQNKFLKCIPFFIFTGFSSLFIVPFCGALAFGFGIGSIALIIGGILRTLGATWITMLWYNEPLPQSLSLLYAIPLAIIFFLIAYLNFKLLKAYFKRISASYKRRTMFN
;
A
#
# COMPACT_ATOMS: atom_id res chain seq x y z
N MET A 1 -23.13 39.71 9.56
CA MET A 1 -21.98 39.78 10.48
C MET A 1 -20.93 40.62 9.81
N ASP A 2 -20.26 41.53 10.51
CA ASP A 2 -19.15 42.30 9.93
C ASP A 2 -17.83 41.49 9.98
N LYS A 3 -16.83 41.92 9.22
CA LYS A 3 -15.49 41.35 9.11
C LYS A 3 -14.80 41.22 10.46
N ASN A 4 -14.84 42.26 11.30
CA ASN A 4 -14.17 42.26 12.60
C ASN A 4 -14.80 41.22 13.55
N SER A 5 -16.13 41.13 13.53
CA SER A 5 -16.89 40.12 14.26
C SER A 5 -16.56 38.71 13.76
N TYR A 6 -16.41 38.53 12.44
CA TYR A 6 -15.99 37.25 11.85
C TYR A 6 -14.60 36.82 12.32
N ILE A 7 -13.61 37.69 12.18
CA ILE A 7 -12.22 37.40 12.55
C ILE A 7 -12.11 37.15 14.06
N LYS A 8 -12.84 37.90 14.88
CA LYS A 8 -12.88 37.69 16.33
C LYS A 8 -13.44 36.31 16.69
N GLU A 9 -14.51 35.88 16.04
CA GLU A 9 -15.07 34.55 16.25
C GLU A 9 -14.11 33.46 15.75
N LEU A 10 -13.51 33.61 14.56
CA LEU A 10 -12.50 32.69 14.03
C LEU A 10 -11.31 32.56 14.99
N THR A 11 -10.76 33.68 15.46
CA THR A 11 -9.63 33.76 16.41
C THR A 11 -9.92 33.02 17.72
N LYS A 12 -11.15 33.10 18.23
CA LYS A 12 -11.58 32.40 19.44
C LYS A 12 -11.65 30.88 19.20
N ASN A 13 -12.12 30.47 18.03
CA ASN A 13 -12.21 29.06 17.67
C ASN A 13 -10.86 28.45 17.27
N LEU A 14 -9.86 29.25 16.88
CA LEU A 14 -8.47 28.82 16.60
C LEU A 14 -7.57 28.70 17.85
N SER A 15 -8.13 28.74 19.07
CA SER A 15 -7.36 28.82 20.32
C SER A 15 -6.46 27.61 20.61
N SER A 16 -6.75 26.44 20.04
CA SER A 16 -5.96 25.22 20.24
C SER A 16 -4.73 25.09 19.34
N LEU A 17 -4.55 25.98 18.36
CA LEU A 17 -3.36 26.00 17.50
C LEU A 17 -2.19 26.73 18.19
N PRO A 18 -0.93 26.38 17.85
CA PRO A 18 0.22 27.18 18.24
C PRO A 18 0.10 28.62 17.74
N LYS A 19 0.71 29.56 18.48
CA LYS A 19 0.61 30.99 18.21
C LYS A 19 0.99 31.38 16.78
N GLU A 20 2.09 30.80 16.28
CA GLU A 20 2.63 31.08 14.94
C GLU A 20 1.67 30.63 13.83
N GLU A 21 1.25 29.37 13.85
CA GLU A 21 0.25 28.81 12.92
C GLU A 21 -1.09 29.57 12.95
N LYS A 22 -1.54 29.96 14.15
CA LYS A 22 -2.75 30.75 14.31
C LYS A 22 -2.63 32.12 13.63
N GLU A 23 -1.51 32.82 13.83
CA GLU A 23 -1.26 34.13 13.23
C GLU A 23 -1.13 34.04 11.71
N ASP A 24 -0.57 32.95 11.19
CA ASP A 24 -0.48 32.71 9.74
C ASP A 24 -1.85 32.49 9.11
N VAL A 25 -2.69 31.63 9.70
CA VAL A 25 -4.08 31.40 9.23
C VAL A 25 -4.90 32.69 9.27
N LEU A 26 -4.78 33.48 10.35
CA LEU A 26 -5.50 34.75 10.45
C LEU A 26 -5.05 35.75 9.38
N ARG A 27 -3.74 35.88 9.15
CA ARG A 27 -3.19 36.75 8.10
C ARG A 27 -3.68 36.35 6.71
N GLU A 28 -3.69 35.06 6.41
CA GLU A 28 -4.19 34.53 5.12
C GLU A 28 -5.66 34.88 4.89
N ILE A 29 -6.53 34.66 5.87
CA ILE A 29 -7.96 34.96 5.76
C ILE A 29 -8.21 36.46 5.68
N GLU A 30 -7.51 37.27 6.49
CA GLU A 30 -7.63 38.73 6.44
C GLU A 30 -7.21 39.28 5.07
N GLN A 31 -6.12 38.76 4.51
CA GLN A 31 -5.65 39.15 3.19
C GLN A 31 -6.66 38.78 2.11
N ASN A 32 -7.20 37.55 2.13
CA ASN A 32 -8.22 37.11 1.18
C ASN A 32 -9.48 38.00 1.23
N ILE A 33 -9.95 38.37 2.43
CA ILE A 33 -11.08 39.31 2.57
C ILE A 33 -10.73 40.69 2.00
N ASN A 34 -9.54 41.21 2.30
CA ASN A 34 -9.12 42.52 1.80
C ASN A 34 -9.00 42.56 0.28
N ASP A 35 -8.45 41.50 -0.32
CA ASP A 35 -8.27 41.39 -1.76
C ASP A 35 -9.63 41.33 -2.48
N ALA A 36 -10.59 40.59 -1.93
CA ALA A 36 -11.95 40.52 -2.47
C ALA A 36 -12.70 41.86 -2.33
N LEU A 37 -12.53 42.57 -1.22
CA LEU A 37 -13.07 43.93 -1.04
C LEU A 37 -12.45 44.91 -2.04
N ALA A 38 -11.13 44.83 -2.27
CA ALA A 38 -10.44 45.65 -3.25
C ALA A 38 -10.87 45.37 -4.69
N ALA A 39 -11.29 44.12 -4.98
CA ALA A 39 -11.90 43.73 -6.25
C ALA A 39 -13.35 44.22 -6.42
N GLY A 40 -13.92 44.88 -5.41
CA GLY A 40 -15.28 45.43 -5.43
C GLY A 40 -16.37 44.43 -5.05
N GLU A 41 -16.03 43.28 -4.47
CA GLU A 41 -17.02 42.35 -3.93
C GLU A 41 -17.66 42.91 -2.64
N ASN A 42 -18.93 42.56 -2.41
CA ASN A 42 -19.62 42.93 -1.18
C ASN A 42 -19.13 42.05 -0.01
N GLU A 43 -18.86 42.68 1.13
CA GLU A 43 -18.45 42.02 2.37
C GLU A 43 -19.38 40.86 2.77
N ALA A 44 -20.70 41.02 2.60
CA ALA A 44 -21.67 39.99 2.93
C ALA A 44 -21.49 38.72 2.07
N ASP A 45 -21.18 38.88 0.79
CA ASP A 45 -20.98 37.77 -0.15
C ASP A 45 -19.65 37.05 0.12
N ILE A 46 -18.61 37.80 0.47
CA ILE A 46 -17.30 37.25 0.87
C ILE A 46 -17.44 36.38 2.13
N LEU A 47 -18.11 36.90 3.16
CA LEU A 47 -18.31 36.16 4.41
C LEU A 47 -19.24 34.95 4.21
N TYR A 48 -20.22 35.06 3.30
CA TYR A 48 -21.06 33.92 2.91
C TYR A 48 -20.24 32.82 2.24
N ARG A 49 -19.30 33.17 1.34
CA ARG A 49 -18.37 32.23 0.69
C ARG A 49 -17.42 31.56 1.68
N LEU A 50 -16.90 32.31 2.66
CA LEU A 50 -16.06 31.76 3.74
C LEU A 50 -16.84 30.82 4.67
N GLY A 51 -18.16 30.98 4.75
CA GLY A 51 -19.03 30.13 5.55
C GLY A 51 -18.85 30.35 7.05
N ASN A 52 -19.22 29.34 7.86
CA ASN A 52 -19.24 29.50 9.31
C ASN A 52 -17.81 29.52 9.91
N PRO A 53 -17.46 30.54 10.72
CA PRO A 53 -16.10 30.69 11.27
C PRO A 53 -15.70 29.52 12.19
N LYS A 54 -16.65 28.86 12.86
CA LYS A 54 -16.38 27.66 13.68
C LYS A 54 -16.04 26.46 12.81
N MET A 55 -16.74 26.28 11.69
CA MET A 55 -16.46 25.20 10.76
C MET A 55 -15.11 25.40 10.08
N LEU A 56 -14.82 26.63 9.66
CA LEU A 56 -13.53 26.99 9.09
C LEU A 56 -12.39 26.70 10.08
N ALA A 57 -12.52 27.15 11.33
CA ALA A 57 -11.52 26.86 12.38
C ALA A 57 -11.32 25.35 12.60
N LYS A 58 -12.39 24.55 12.62
CA LYS A 58 -12.32 23.09 12.77
C LYS A 58 -11.59 22.44 11.60
N ALA A 59 -11.79 22.92 10.37
CA ALA A 59 -11.09 22.39 9.20
C ALA A 59 -9.57 22.62 9.32
N TYR A 60 -9.15 23.86 9.64
CA TYR A 60 -7.73 24.18 9.84
C TYR A 60 -7.10 23.38 11.00
N MET A 61 -7.81 23.22 12.12
CA MET A 61 -7.35 22.37 13.22
C MET A 61 -7.21 20.90 12.79
N GLY A 62 -8.22 20.36 12.10
CA GLY A 62 -8.18 19.00 11.60
C GLY A 62 -6.97 18.76 10.71
N ASP A 63 -6.75 19.65 9.75
CA ASP A 63 -5.60 19.58 8.83
C ASP A 63 -4.26 19.72 9.57
N TYR A 64 -4.16 20.63 10.54
CA TYR A 64 -2.96 20.80 11.36
C TYR A 64 -2.65 19.53 12.17
N TYR A 65 -3.63 18.96 12.87
CA TYR A 65 -3.42 17.73 13.64
C TYR A 65 -3.13 16.53 12.74
N ILE A 66 -3.77 16.41 11.57
CA ILE A 66 -3.44 15.36 10.59
C ILE A 66 -2.02 15.55 10.04
N LYS A 67 -1.59 16.78 9.78
CA LYS A 67 -0.23 17.09 9.32
C LYS A 67 0.82 16.80 10.40
N GLN A 68 0.54 17.13 11.66
CA GLN A 68 1.49 16.97 12.76
C GLN A 68 1.57 15.50 13.23
N ASN A 69 0.46 14.78 13.17
CA ASN A 69 0.39 13.44 13.73
C ASN A 69 0.94 12.40 12.74
N LYS A 70 2.23 12.10 12.89
CA LYS A 70 2.97 11.09 12.09
C LYS A 70 2.26 9.73 12.07
N PHE A 71 1.55 9.36 13.14
CA PHE A 71 0.80 8.09 13.22
C PHE A 71 -0.35 8.04 12.21
N LEU A 72 -1.17 9.10 12.11
CA LEU A 72 -2.29 9.17 11.15
C LEU A 72 -1.78 9.08 9.70
N LYS A 73 -0.63 9.69 9.39
CA LYS A 73 0.04 9.54 8.08
C LYS A 73 0.54 8.12 7.80
N CYS A 74 0.77 7.30 8.83
CA CYS A 74 1.22 5.92 8.68
C CYS A 74 0.07 4.92 8.50
N ILE A 75 -1.15 5.25 8.95
CA ILE A 75 -2.33 4.37 8.88
C ILE A 75 -2.62 3.85 7.47
N PRO A 76 -2.76 4.68 6.41
CA PRO A 76 -3.06 4.17 5.08
C PRO A 76 -1.97 3.21 4.60
N PHE A 77 -0.70 3.53 4.86
CA PHE A 77 0.42 2.67 4.49
C PHE A 77 0.36 1.30 5.21
N PHE A 78 0.01 1.28 6.48
CA PHE A 78 -0.09 0.04 7.27
C PHE A 78 -1.26 -0.83 6.81
N ILE A 79 -2.41 -0.21 6.51
CA ILE A 79 -3.58 -0.90 5.98
C ILE A 79 -3.26 -1.49 4.60
N PHE A 80 -2.68 -0.70 3.68
CA PHE A 80 -2.33 -1.19 2.35
C PHE A 80 -1.27 -2.29 2.38
N THR A 81 -0.23 -2.15 3.21
CA THR A 81 0.84 -3.15 3.31
C THR A 81 0.36 -4.42 4.01
N GLY A 82 -0.40 -4.28 5.11
CA GLY A 82 -0.97 -5.40 5.85
C GLY A 82 -1.98 -6.19 5.02
N PHE A 83 -2.89 -5.50 4.34
CA PHE A 83 -3.88 -6.15 3.47
C PHE A 83 -3.22 -6.86 2.28
N SER A 84 -2.23 -6.23 1.64
CA SER A 84 -1.46 -6.86 0.57
C SER A 84 -0.71 -8.11 1.05
N SER A 85 -0.17 -8.10 2.27
CA SER A 85 0.61 -9.22 2.81
C SER A 85 -0.23 -10.46 3.05
N LEU A 86 -1.51 -10.27 3.40
CA LEU A 86 -2.45 -11.35 3.68
C LEU A 86 -2.73 -12.22 2.45
N PHE A 87 -2.62 -11.66 1.24
CA PHE A 87 -2.83 -12.41 0.00
C PHE A 87 -1.52 -12.88 -0.63
N ILE A 88 -0.52 -11.99 -0.74
CA ILE A 88 0.73 -12.30 -1.45
C ILE A 88 1.54 -13.40 -0.74
N VAL A 89 1.63 -13.38 0.58
CA VAL A 89 2.46 -14.34 1.32
C VAL A 89 1.91 -15.76 1.21
N PRO A 90 0.63 -16.05 1.53
CA PRO A 90 0.12 -17.41 1.39
C PRO A 90 0.00 -17.84 -0.07
N PHE A 91 -0.38 -16.95 -0.98
CA PHE A 91 -0.54 -17.31 -2.39
C PHE A 91 0.81 -17.63 -3.05
N CYS A 92 1.77 -16.70 -3.04
CA CYS A 92 3.08 -16.94 -3.63
C CYS A 92 3.88 -17.98 -2.84
N GLY A 93 3.70 -18.06 -1.52
CA GLY A 93 4.32 -19.08 -0.68
C GLY A 93 3.82 -20.49 -1.02
N ALA A 94 2.51 -20.69 -1.09
CA ALA A 94 1.91 -21.97 -1.46
C ALA A 94 2.31 -22.40 -2.88
N LEU A 95 2.32 -21.46 -3.85
CA LEU A 95 2.77 -21.75 -5.20
C LEU A 95 4.26 -22.11 -5.25
N ALA A 96 5.12 -21.34 -4.60
CA ALA A 96 6.56 -21.64 -4.55
C ALA A 96 6.82 -23.03 -3.95
N PHE A 97 6.13 -23.36 -2.86
CA PHE A 97 6.30 -24.63 -2.17
C PHE A 97 5.72 -25.80 -2.97
N GLY A 98 4.51 -25.64 -3.51
CA GLY A 98 3.83 -26.67 -4.31
C GLY A 98 4.59 -27.01 -5.59
N PHE A 99 4.97 -25.98 -6.37
CA PHE A 99 5.76 -26.19 -7.59
C PHE A 99 7.20 -26.65 -7.29
N GLY A 100 7.78 -26.22 -6.16
CA GLY A 100 9.11 -26.67 -5.73
C GLY A 100 9.14 -28.16 -5.41
N ILE A 101 8.21 -28.64 -4.59
CA ILE A 101 8.05 -30.07 -4.30
C ILE A 101 7.70 -30.85 -5.58
N GLY A 102 6.79 -30.31 -6.39
CA GLY A 102 6.38 -30.93 -7.65
C GLY A 102 7.55 -31.15 -8.61
N SER A 103 8.47 -30.19 -8.74
CA SER A 103 9.68 -30.33 -9.56
C SER A 103 10.56 -31.51 -9.11
N ILE A 104 10.79 -31.64 -7.80
CA ILE A 104 11.59 -32.75 -7.23
C ILE A 104 10.87 -34.09 -7.44
N ALA A 105 9.56 -34.13 -7.17
CA ALA A 105 8.74 -35.32 -7.36
C ALA A 105 8.72 -35.79 -8.82
N LEU A 106 8.70 -34.86 -9.79
CA LEU A 106 8.78 -35.18 -11.21
C LEU A 106 10.11 -35.84 -11.59
N ILE A 107 11.23 -35.36 -11.04
CA ILE A 107 12.56 -35.95 -11.30
C ILE A 107 12.62 -37.36 -10.69
N ILE A 108 12.22 -37.52 -9.43
CA ILE A 108 12.22 -38.81 -8.75
C ILE A 108 11.28 -39.80 -9.46
N GLY A 109 10.07 -39.37 -9.81
CA GLY A 109 9.10 -40.18 -10.54
C GLY A 109 9.58 -40.59 -11.92
N GLY A 110 10.26 -39.69 -12.65
CA GLY A 110 10.88 -39.99 -13.94
C GLY A 110 11.96 -41.08 -13.83
N ILE A 111 12.85 -40.97 -12.84
CA ILE A 111 13.90 -41.95 -12.58
C ILE A 111 13.30 -43.31 -12.20
N LEU A 112 12.38 -43.34 -11.24
CA LEU A 112 11.75 -44.59 -10.79
C LEU A 112 11.00 -45.30 -11.92
N ARG A 113 10.29 -44.56 -12.77
CA ARG A 113 9.58 -45.12 -13.93
C ARG A 113 10.55 -45.71 -14.96
N THR A 114 11.68 -45.05 -15.21
CA THR A 114 12.73 -45.57 -16.10
C THR A 114 13.41 -46.82 -15.55
N LEU A 115 13.48 -46.99 -14.23
CA LEU A 115 13.99 -48.19 -13.57
C LEU A 115 12.97 -49.36 -13.51
N GLY A 116 11.79 -49.21 -14.11
CA GLY A 116 10.79 -50.28 -14.21
C GLY A 116 9.59 -50.16 -13.27
N ALA A 117 9.45 -49.05 -12.55
CA ALA A 117 8.28 -48.81 -11.70
C ALA A 117 7.04 -48.47 -12.55
N THR A 118 6.22 -49.47 -12.87
CA THR A 118 5.02 -49.36 -13.73
C THR A 118 3.85 -48.64 -13.06
N TRP A 119 3.86 -48.51 -11.72
CA TRP A 119 2.80 -47.86 -10.94
C TRP A 119 2.73 -46.33 -11.09
N ILE A 120 3.79 -45.68 -11.59
CA ILE A 120 3.85 -44.22 -11.78
C ILE A 120 3.56 -44.00 -13.24
N THR A 121 2.36 -43.54 -13.60
CA THR A 121 2.01 -43.22 -14.98
C THR A 121 2.30 -41.75 -15.29
N MET A 122 3.12 -41.51 -16.31
CA MET A 122 3.24 -40.19 -16.93
C MET A 122 2.39 -40.17 -18.19
N LEU A 123 1.45 -39.24 -18.26
CA LEU A 123 0.55 -39.07 -19.40
C LEU A 123 1.06 -37.91 -20.27
N TRP A 124 1.13 -38.15 -21.57
CA TRP A 124 1.29 -37.11 -22.58
C TRP A 124 0.07 -37.17 -23.50
N TYR A 125 -0.70 -36.08 -23.54
CA TYR A 125 -1.91 -35.99 -24.37
C TYR A 125 -2.85 -37.20 -24.19
N ASN A 126 -3.13 -37.54 -22.92
CA ASN A 126 -3.94 -38.70 -22.49
C ASN A 126 -3.40 -40.10 -22.82
N GLU A 127 -2.24 -40.22 -23.47
CA GLU A 127 -1.58 -41.50 -23.73
C GLU A 127 -0.44 -41.75 -22.72
N PRO A 128 -0.23 -42.99 -22.26
CA PRO A 128 0.89 -43.32 -21.38
C PRO A 128 2.22 -43.20 -22.13
N LEU A 129 3.12 -42.38 -21.60
CA LEU A 129 4.46 -42.22 -22.18
C LEU A 129 5.26 -43.54 -22.12
N PRO A 130 6.00 -43.89 -23.19
CA PRO A 130 6.94 -45.01 -23.18
C PRO A 130 7.95 -44.87 -22.03
N GLN A 131 8.31 -45.99 -21.40
CA GLN A 131 9.19 -46.00 -20.21
C GLN A 131 10.58 -45.41 -20.48
N SER A 132 11.12 -45.62 -21.67
CA SER A 132 12.43 -45.08 -22.09
C SER A 132 12.43 -43.56 -22.26
N LEU A 133 11.30 -42.98 -22.67
CA LEU A 133 11.16 -41.54 -22.89
C LEU A 133 10.68 -40.78 -21.65
N SER A 134 10.28 -41.51 -20.60
CA SER A 134 9.69 -40.93 -19.39
C SER A 134 10.67 -39.98 -18.67
N LEU A 135 11.95 -40.34 -18.55
CA LEU A 135 12.96 -39.46 -17.95
C LEU A 135 13.26 -38.23 -18.82
N LEU A 136 13.37 -38.43 -20.14
CA LEU A 136 13.66 -37.34 -21.08
C LEU A 136 12.55 -36.27 -21.07
N TYR A 137 11.30 -36.69 -20.85
CA TYR A 137 10.15 -35.80 -20.75
C TYR A 137 9.98 -35.20 -19.34
N ALA A 138 10.35 -35.93 -18.29
CA ALA A 138 10.28 -35.44 -16.91
C ALA A 138 11.23 -34.27 -16.63
N ILE A 139 12.43 -34.29 -17.20
CA ILE A 139 13.45 -33.24 -17.03
C ILE A 139 12.95 -31.84 -17.45
N PRO A 140 12.49 -31.61 -18.69
CA PRO A 140 12.02 -30.29 -19.11
C PRO A 140 10.80 -29.83 -18.30
N LEU A 141 9.88 -30.73 -17.96
CA LEU A 141 8.73 -30.39 -17.13
C LEU A 141 9.13 -29.99 -15.71
N ALA A 142 10.07 -30.71 -15.10
CA ALA A 142 10.63 -30.39 -13.80
C ALA A 142 11.36 -29.03 -13.81
N ILE A 143 12.09 -28.71 -14.89
CA ILE A 143 12.74 -27.42 -15.07
C ILE A 143 11.71 -26.28 -15.13
N ILE A 144 10.61 -26.46 -15.86
CA ILE A 144 9.52 -25.48 -15.92
C ILE A 144 8.92 -25.25 -14.53
N PHE A 145 8.63 -26.32 -13.79
CA PHE A 145 8.08 -26.23 -12.43
C PHE A 145 9.07 -25.56 -11.48
N PHE A 146 10.35 -25.87 -11.58
CA PHE A 146 11.40 -25.23 -10.80
C PHE A 146 11.50 -23.73 -11.10
N LEU A 147 11.44 -23.33 -12.37
CA LEU A 147 11.45 -21.92 -12.79
C LEU A 147 10.26 -21.15 -12.20
N ILE A 148 9.06 -21.72 -12.24
CA ILE A 148 7.86 -21.13 -11.64
C ILE A 148 8.04 -20.99 -10.13
N ALA A 149 8.52 -22.04 -9.45
CA ALA A 149 8.79 -22.00 -8.02
C ALA A 149 9.83 -20.93 -7.66
N TYR A 150 10.92 -20.87 -8.41
CA TYR A 150 12.00 -19.90 -8.23
C TYR A 150 11.52 -18.45 -8.43
N LEU A 151 10.72 -18.18 -9.46
CA LEU A 151 10.13 -16.87 -9.70
C LEU A 151 9.22 -16.43 -8.54
N ASN A 152 8.35 -17.33 -8.06
CA ASN A 152 7.49 -17.07 -6.90
C ASN A 152 8.31 -16.80 -5.64
N PHE A 153 9.36 -17.59 -5.40
CA PHE A 153 10.25 -17.38 -4.25
C PHE A 153 11.02 -16.05 -4.34
N LYS A 154 11.49 -15.68 -5.53
CA LYS A 154 12.15 -14.39 -5.78
C LYS A 154 11.20 -13.22 -5.54
N LEU A 155 9.95 -13.32 -5.99
CA LEU A 155 8.92 -12.31 -5.75
C LEU A 155 8.64 -12.14 -4.25
N LEU A 156 8.50 -13.26 -3.52
CA LEU A 156 8.29 -13.27 -2.09
C LEU A 156 9.47 -12.63 -1.32
N LYS A 157 10.71 -12.96 -1.71
CA LYS A 157 11.91 -12.34 -1.12
C LYS A 157 11.98 -10.84 -1.40
N ALA A 158 11.65 -10.41 -2.62
CA ALA A 158 11.60 -8.99 -2.98
C ALA A 158 10.51 -8.25 -2.16
N TYR A 159 9.36 -8.89 -1.96
CA TYR A 159 8.27 -8.38 -1.13
C TYR A 159 8.73 -8.14 0.32
N PHE A 160 9.32 -9.14 0.96
CA PHE A 160 9.86 -8.99 2.32
C PHE A 160 10.95 -7.92 2.42
N LYS A 161 11.85 -7.82 1.42
CA LYS A 161 12.88 -6.78 1.39
C LYS A 161 12.27 -5.38 1.32
N ARG A 162 11.22 -5.17 0.51
CA ARG A 162 10.51 -3.88 0.41
C ARG A 162 9.83 -3.51 1.73
N ILE A 163 9.20 -4.48 2.38
CA ILE A 163 8.56 -4.27 3.68
C ILE A 163 9.61 -3.91 4.73
N SER A 164 10.66 -4.72 4.87
CA SER A 164 11.75 -4.49 5.84
C SER A 164 12.42 -3.12 5.65
N ALA A 165 12.68 -2.72 4.40
CA ALA A 165 13.23 -1.39 4.09
C ALA A 165 12.26 -0.24 4.44
N SER A 166 10.95 -0.49 4.41
CA SER A 166 9.94 0.49 4.79
C SER A 166 9.83 0.62 6.31
N TYR A 167 9.98 -0.47 7.06
CA TYR A 167 10.06 -0.45 8.52
C TYR A 167 11.33 0.27 9.00
N LYS A 168 12.51 -0.08 8.47
CA LYS A 168 13.79 0.52 8.87
C LYS A 168 13.86 2.04 8.64
N ARG A 169 13.22 2.54 7.57
CA ARG A 169 13.15 3.98 7.30
C ARG A 169 12.32 4.77 8.29
N ARG A 170 11.39 4.14 9.03
CA ARG A 170 10.51 4.84 9.97
C ARG A 170 10.94 4.69 11.44
N THR A 171 11.67 3.64 11.78
CA THR A 171 12.23 3.46 13.13
C THR A 171 13.51 4.27 13.39
N MET A 172 14.20 4.75 12.35
CA MET A 172 15.42 5.58 12.46
C MET A 172 15.13 7.10 12.57
N PHE A 173 13.87 7.52 12.68
CA PHE A 173 13.47 8.91 12.94
C PHE A 173 13.08 9.17 14.40
N ASN A 174 13.59 8.35 15.32
CA ASN A 174 13.56 8.59 16.76
C ASN A 174 14.86 9.27 17.20
#